data_AF-G2KUT6-F1
#
_entry.id   AF-G2KUT6-F1
#
_cell.length_a   1.000
_cell.length_b   1.000
_cell.length_c   1.000
_cell.angle_alpha   90.00
_cell.angle_beta   90.00
_cell.angle_gamma   90.00
#
_symmetry.space_group_name_H-M   'P 1'
#
loop_
_entity.id
_entity.type
_entity.pdbx_description
1 polymer ?
#
loop_
_entity_poly.entity_id
_entity_poly.type
_entity_poly.pdbx_seq_one_letter_code
_entity_poly.pdbx_strand_id
1 'polypeptide(L)'
;MDKEKQTQEVGKMIDGWLDEIDSEPDVVNWGDSRIQAIDAIIDSFVEIAIVGLDKKPDQWNDNLLQEVMFSRFMLLLEADEKTKEMYQTIPFALKKLFKYLQKQGIIKNGQHLVDWVNVNADQLQSLYNPKFDKFYRGLFDDMRRSGINTSDKEAVDKFTKNYLNVHPELGIDLYKDDSKD
;
A
#
# COMPACT_ATOMS: atom_id res chain seq x y z
N MET A 1 15.08 -17.44 -12.33
CA MET A 1 14.40 -17.97 -11.13
C MET A 1 12.93 -17.98 -11.44
N ASP A 2 12.23 -19.07 -11.14
CA ASP A 2 10.79 -19.16 -11.38
C ASP A 2 10.06 -18.22 -10.42
N LYS A 3 9.23 -17.31 -10.93
CA LYS A 3 8.53 -16.31 -10.10
C LYS A 3 7.67 -16.98 -9.04
N GLU A 4 7.11 -18.15 -9.36
CA GLU A 4 6.29 -18.93 -8.43
C GLU A 4 7.10 -19.43 -7.22
N LYS A 5 8.34 -19.86 -7.44
CA LYS A 5 9.25 -20.26 -6.36
C LYS A 5 9.69 -19.06 -5.51
N GLN A 6 9.94 -17.92 -6.15
CA GLN A 6 10.31 -16.69 -5.44
C GLN A 6 9.18 -16.22 -4.53
N THR A 7 7.93 -16.23 -5.01
CA THR A 7 6.75 -15.90 -4.19
C THR A 7 6.61 -16.84 -3.00
N GLN A 8 6.77 -18.16 -3.20
CA GLN A 8 6.69 -19.13 -2.09
C GLN A 8 7.79 -18.95 -1.04
N GLU A 9 9.01 -18.62 -1.47
CA GLU A 9 10.13 -18.34 -0.55
C GLU A 9 9.91 -17.04 0.23
N VAL A 10 9.38 -16.01 -0.43
CA VAL A 10 9.03 -14.74 0.20
C VAL A 10 7.88 -14.92 1.18
N GLY A 11 6.82 -15.64 0.84
CA GLY A 11 5.70 -15.92 1.73
C GLY A 11 6.15 -16.60 3.03
N LYS A 12 6.96 -17.66 2.94
CA LYS A 12 7.50 -18.33 4.15
C LYS A 12 8.37 -17.41 5.02
N MET A 13 9.09 -16.49 4.38
CA MET A 13 9.91 -15.51 5.10
C MET A 13 9.00 -14.51 5.83
N ILE A 14 7.94 -14.05 5.18
CA ILE A 14 6.93 -13.15 5.77
C ILE A 14 6.22 -13.84 6.93
N ASP A 15 5.77 -15.08 6.77
CA ASP A 15 5.11 -15.87 7.81
C ASP A 15 5.93 -15.89 9.11
N GLY A 16 7.24 -16.14 8.99
CA GLY A 16 8.13 -16.14 10.15
C GLY A 16 8.29 -14.77 10.81
N TRP A 17 8.17 -13.67 10.06
CA TRP A 17 8.19 -12.33 10.62
C TRP A 17 6.86 -11.99 11.30
N LEU A 18 5.73 -12.36 10.69
CA LEU A 18 4.39 -12.13 11.23
C LEU A 18 4.18 -12.90 12.54
N ASP A 19 4.59 -14.17 12.60
CA ASP A 19 4.53 -14.97 13.85
C ASP A 19 5.21 -14.27 15.03
N GLU A 20 6.37 -13.64 14.79
CA GLU A 20 7.10 -12.91 15.84
C GLU A 20 6.44 -11.55 16.16
N ILE A 21 5.96 -10.82 15.15
CA ILE A 21 5.27 -9.52 15.32
C ILE A 21 3.95 -9.70 16.08
N ASP A 22 3.17 -10.72 15.75
CA ASP A 22 1.87 -11.01 16.36
C ASP A 22 2.00 -11.45 17.81
N SER A 23 3.14 -12.00 18.18
CA SER A 23 3.47 -12.34 19.57
C SER A 23 3.80 -11.12 20.44
N GLU A 24 3.98 -9.92 19.86
CA GLU A 24 4.31 -8.73 20.61
C GLU A 24 3.12 -8.24 21.47
N PRO A 25 3.34 -7.86 22.75
CA PRO A 25 2.24 -7.53 23.66
C PRO A 25 1.31 -6.41 23.18
N ASP A 26 1.85 -5.43 22.47
CA ASP A 26 1.07 -4.33 21.92
C ASP A 26 0.41 -4.64 20.58
N VAL A 27 0.61 -5.84 20.01
CA VAL A 27 -0.14 -6.36 18.85
C VAL A 27 -1.23 -7.33 19.32
N VAL A 28 -0.92 -8.25 20.23
CA VAL A 28 -1.88 -9.21 20.83
C VAL A 28 -3.15 -8.53 21.36
N ASN A 29 -3.02 -7.30 21.86
CA ASN A 29 -4.13 -6.54 22.43
C ASN A 29 -5.11 -5.93 21.39
N TRP A 30 -4.83 -6.04 20.08
CA TRP A 30 -5.58 -5.35 19.02
C TRP A 30 -6.80 -6.13 18.49
N GLY A 31 -6.93 -7.41 18.87
CA GLY A 31 -8.02 -8.29 18.45
C GLY A 31 -7.85 -8.83 17.03
N ASP A 32 -8.46 -9.99 16.76
CA ASP A 32 -8.19 -10.81 15.56
C ASP A 32 -8.37 -10.05 14.23
N SER A 33 -9.43 -9.25 14.10
CA SER A 33 -9.70 -8.51 12.85
C SER A 33 -8.61 -7.49 12.51
N ARG A 34 -7.98 -6.91 13.54
CA ARG A 34 -6.96 -5.89 13.34
C ARG A 34 -5.57 -6.50 13.18
N ILE A 35 -5.32 -7.66 13.78
CA ILE A 35 -4.14 -8.49 13.49
C ILE A 35 -4.15 -8.90 12.01
N GLN A 36 -5.28 -9.41 11.50
CA GLN A 36 -5.42 -9.73 10.08
C GLN A 36 -5.14 -8.53 9.15
N ALA A 37 -5.56 -7.33 9.54
CA ALA A 37 -5.23 -6.12 8.79
C ALA A 37 -3.72 -5.81 8.80
N ILE A 38 -3.06 -5.98 9.96
CA ILE A 38 -1.60 -5.81 10.09
C ILE A 38 -0.88 -6.78 9.16
N ASP A 39 -1.27 -8.05 9.18
CA ASP A 39 -0.68 -9.12 8.37
C ASP A 39 -0.81 -8.81 6.88
N ALA A 40 -2.04 -8.50 6.44
CA ALA A 40 -2.32 -8.18 5.04
C ALA A 40 -1.52 -6.95 4.55
N ILE A 41 -1.36 -5.93 5.40
CA ILE A 41 -0.54 -4.75 5.06
C ILE A 41 0.93 -5.14 4.89
N ILE A 42 1.48 -5.88 5.85
CA ILE A 42 2.89 -6.27 5.86
C ILE A 42 3.19 -7.20 4.69
N ASP A 43 2.39 -8.24 4.51
CA ASP A 43 2.52 -9.21 3.43
C ASP A 43 2.50 -8.50 2.06
N SER A 44 1.45 -7.73 1.79
CA SER A 44 1.33 -6.97 0.54
C SER A 44 2.51 -6.04 0.30
N PHE A 45 2.96 -5.30 1.32
CA PHE A 45 4.11 -4.40 1.18
C PHE A 45 5.39 -5.18 0.82
N VAL A 46 5.67 -6.27 1.53
CA VAL A 46 6.91 -7.06 1.35
C VAL A 46 6.89 -7.78 0.00
N GLU A 47 5.77 -8.37 -0.40
CA GLU A 47 5.63 -9.02 -1.69
C GLU A 47 5.82 -8.03 -2.86
N ILE A 48 5.20 -6.85 -2.81
CA ILE A 48 5.42 -5.82 -3.84
C ILE A 48 6.89 -5.43 -3.89
N ALA A 49 7.52 -5.18 -2.73
CA ALA A 49 8.90 -4.75 -2.68
C ALA A 49 9.86 -5.81 -3.24
N ILE A 50 9.73 -7.07 -2.82
CA ILE A 50 10.68 -8.14 -3.17
C ILE A 50 10.33 -8.82 -4.49
N VAL A 51 9.08 -9.24 -4.68
CA VAL A 51 8.65 -9.97 -5.88
C VAL A 51 8.30 -9.00 -7.00
N GLY A 52 7.58 -7.92 -6.67
CA GLY A 52 7.13 -6.94 -7.65
C GLY A 52 8.24 -6.03 -8.18
N LEU A 53 9.16 -5.61 -7.31
CA LEU A 53 10.17 -4.58 -7.61
C LEU A 53 11.62 -5.07 -7.49
N ASP A 54 11.83 -6.33 -7.12
CA ASP A 54 13.16 -6.93 -6.92
C ASP A 54 14.04 -6.09 -5.97
N LYS A 55 13.43 -5.56 -4.89
CA LYS A 55 14.09 -4.78 -3.84
C LYS A 55 14.13 -5.56 -2.54
N LYS A 56 15.33 -6.00 -2.17
CA LYS A 56 15.59 -6.68 -0.89
C LYS A 56 15.52 -5.71 0.29
N PRO A 57 15.30 -6.21 1.52
CA PRO A 57 15.14 -5.37 2.71
C PRO A 57 16.23 -4.31 2.92
N ASP A 58 17.49 -4.65 2.66
CA ASP A 58 18.64 -3.75 2.80
C ASP A 58 18.67 -2.61 1.76
N GLN A 59 17.83 -2.68 0.74
CA GLN A 59 17.68 -1.67 -0.31
C GLN A 59 16.47 -0.75 -0.09
N TRP A 60 15.64 -1.02 0.93
CA TRP A 60 14.42 -0.27 1.18
C TRP A 60 14.72 1.16 1.62
N ASN A 61 14.03 2.12 1.01
CA ASN A 61 14.22 3.55 1.22
C ASN A 61 12.92 4.32 0.89
N ASP A 62 12.93 5.63 1.12
CA ASP A 62 11.77 6.51 0.97
C ASP A 62 11.11 6.41 -0.41
N ASN A 63 11.89 6.31 -1.49
CA ASN A 63 11.36 6.18 -2.84
C ASN A 63 10.63 4.86 -3.04
N LEU A 64 11.16 3.76 -2.48
CA LEU A 64 10.48 2.47 -2.51
C LEU A 64 9.18 2.52 -1.72
N LEU A 65 9.20 3.04 -0.49
CA LEU A 65 7.99 3.17 0.33
C LEU A 65 6.93 4.00 -0.39
N GLN A 66 7.34 5.10 -1.03
CA GLN A 66 6.44 5.93 -1.81
C GLN A 66 5.84 5.18 -3.00
N GLU A 67 6.67 4.48 -3.78
CA GLU A 67 6.21 3.71 -4.94
C GLU A 67 5.27 2.56 -4.53
N VAL A 68 5.62 1.82 -3.49
CA VAL A 68 4.79 0.71 -3.01
C VAL A 68 3.47 1.25 -2.48
N MET A 69 3.49 2.14 -1.49
CA MET A 69 2.29 2.55 -0.76
C MET A 69 1.34 3.44 -1.57
N PHE A 70 1.87 4.35 -2.40
CA PHE A 70 1.04 5.32 -3.12
C PHE A 70 0.78 4.96 -4.58
N SER A 71 1.39 3.89 -5.13
CA SER A 71 1.16 3.51 -6.54
C SER A 71 0.76 2.06 -6.74
N ARG A 72 1.16 1.12 -5.87
CA ARG A 72 0.97 -0.33 -6.11
C ARG A 72 0.06 -1.00 -5.08
N PHE A 73 0.16 -0.60 -3.82
CA PHE A 73 -0.59 -1.19 -2.71
C PHE A 73 -2.11 -1.18 -2.95
N MET A 74 -2.64 -0.07 -3.44
CA MET A 74 -4.07 0.08 -3.76
C MET A 74 -4.59 -0.87 -4.85
N LEU A 75 -3.71 -1.40 -5.69
CA LEU A 75 -4.07 -2.30 -6.78
C LEU A 75 -4.17 -3.75 -6.34
N LEU A 76 -3.61 -4.11 -5.18
CA LEU A 76 -3.62 -5.47 -4.66
C LEU A 76 -4.77 -5.74 -3.70
N LEU A 77 -5.36 -4.71 -3.10
CA LEU A 77 -6.49 -4.88 -2.20
C LEU A 77 -7.78 -5.13 -2.98
N GLU A 78 -8.49 -6.19 -2.59
CA GLU A 78 -9.84 -6.47 -3.03
C GLU A 78 -10.83 -5.42 -2.50
N ALA A 79 -12.01 -5.38 -3.10
CA ALA A 79 -12.96 -4.29 -2.87
C ALA A 79 -13.41 -4.15 -1.40
N ASP A 80 -13.58 -5.28 -0.73
CA ASP A 80 -14.03 -5.45 0.65
C ASP A 80 -12.89 -5.29 1.67
N GLU A 81 -11.63 -5.44 1.25
CA GLU A 81 -10.45 -5.19 2.09
C GLU A 81 -10.15 -3.70 2.27
N LYS A 82 -10.65 -2.85 1.35
CA LYS A 82 -10.47 -1.40 1.37
C LYS A 82 -11.36 -0.69 2.40
N THR A 83 -11.23 -1.08 3.67
CA THR A 83 -11.99 -0.50 4.78
C THR A 83 -11.23 0.65 5.45
N LYS A 84 -11.94 1.62 6.01
CA LYS A 84 -11.32 2.71 6.80
C LYS A 84 -10.36 2.19 7.88
N GLU A 85 -10.71 1.08 8.53
CA GLU A 85 -9.88 0.47 9.58
C GLU A 85 -8.56 -0.08 9.02
N MET A 86 -8.58 -0.72 7.84
CA MET A 86 -7.36 -1.16 7.15
C MET A 86 -6.40 0.02 6.92
N TYR A 87 -6.89 1.12 6.35
CA TYR A 87 -6.05 2.30 6.08
C TYR A 87 -5.54 2.98 7.36
N GLN A 88 -6.36 3.03 8.41
CA GLN A 88 -5.93 3.53 9.71
C GLN A 88 -4.84 2.65 10.35
N THR A 89 -4.78 1.37 9.98
CA THR A 89 -3.80 0.40 10.47
C THR A 89 -2.46 0.49 9.74
N ILE A 90 -2.41 1.01 8.51
CA ILE A 90 -1.20 1.10 7.67
C ILE A 90 0.01 1.67 8.43
N PRO A 91 -0.05 2.87 9.06
CA PRO A 91 1.13 3.41 9.71
C PRO A 91 1.61 2.57 10.89
N PHE A 92 0.70 1.89 11.60
CA PHE A 92 1.06 1.00 12.70
C PHE A 92 1.80 -0.23 12.17
N ALA A 93 1.22 -0.92 11.18
CA ALA A 93 1.78 -2.13 10.60
C ALA A 93 3.18 -1.89 10.00
N LEU A 94 3.36 -0.82 9.21
CA LEU A 94 4.67 -0.49 8.62
C LEU A 94 5.72 -0.18 9.70
N LYS A 95 5.35 0.58 10.74
CA LYS A 95 6.27 0.87 11.85
C LYS A 95 6.65 -0.39 12.61
N LYS A 96 5.72 -1.33 12.77
CA LYS A 96 5.99 -2.62 13.41
C LYS A 96 7.01 -3.42 12.61
N LEU A 97 6.76 -3.57 11.31
CA LEU A 97 7.69 -4.23 10.40
C LEU A 97 9.10 -3.61 10.47
N PHE A 98 9.23 -2.28 10.31
CA PHE A 98 10.56 -1.66 10.25
C PHE A 98 11.32 -1.73 11.59
N LYS A 99 10.63 -1.60 12.72
CA LYS A 99 11.24 -1.80 14.04
C LYS A 99 11.69 -3.24 14.23
N TYR A 100 10.85 -4.20 13.86
CA TYR A 100 11.15 -5.62 13.92
C TYR A 100 12.38 -5.95 13.09
N LEU A 101 12.38 -5.61 11.79
CA LEU A 101 13.49 -5.91 10.89
C LEU A 101 14.81 -5.24 11.31
N GLN A 102 14.74 -4.04 11.90
CA GLN A 102 15.92 -3.39 12.45
C GLN A 102 16.46 -4.13 13.67
N LYS A 103 15.58 -4.55 14.59
CA LYS A 103 15.95 -5.33 15.78
C LYS A 103 16.62 -6.66 15.40
N GLN A 104 16.14 -7.29 14.33
CA GLN A 104 16.73 -8.52 13.77
C GLN A 104 18.01 -8.28 12.94
N GLY A 105 18.41 -7.02 12.72
CA GLY A 105 19.58 -6.68 11.91
C GLY A 105 19.39 -6.91 10.40
N ILE A 106 18.15 -7.15 9.94
CA ILE A 106 17.81 -7.35 8.53
C ILE A 106 17.93 -6.04 7.75
N ILE A 107 17.52 -4.92 8.37
CA ILE A 107 17.67 -3.58 7.82
C ILE A 107 18.47 -2.68 8.75
N LYS A 108 19.27 -1.77 8.19
CA LYS A 108 20.09 -0.82 8.96
C LYS A 108 19.42 0.53 9.18
N ASN A 109 18.49 0.89 8.30
CA ASN A 109 17.82 2.19 8.27
C ASN A 109 16.38 2.14 8.83
N GLY A 110 16.03 1.15 9.65
CA GLY A 110 14.66 0.99 10.14
C GLY A 110 14.08 2.22 10.82
N GLN A 111 14.87 2.92 11.65
CA GLN A 111 14.42 4.14 12.31
C GLN A 111 14.09 5.25 11.30
N HIS A 112 14.89 5.40 10.24
CA HIS A 112 14.62 6.35 9.17
C HIS A 112 13.29 6.03 8.44
N LEU A 113 13.03 4.75 8.17
CA LEU A 113 11.77 4.32 7.57
C LEU A 113 10.57 4.54 8.52
N VAL A 114 10.74 4.31 9.83
CA VAL A 114 9.73 4.65 10.85
C VAL A 114 9.43 6.14 10.86
N ASP A 115 10.46 6.99 10.76
CA ASP A 115 10.31 8.45 10.73
C ASP A 115 9.57 8.89 9.46
N TRP A 116 9.89 8.30 8.31
CA TRP A 116 9.16 8.51 7.08
C TRP A 116 7.67 8.15 7.22
N VAL A 117 7.34 7.01 7.86
CA VAL A 117 5.94 6.63 8.10
C VAL A 117 5.24 7.63 9.00
N ASN A 118 5.90 8.17 10.03
CA ASN A 118 5.31 9.19 10.88
C ASN A 118 5.02 10.49 10.12
N VAL A 119 5.95 10.94 9.27
CA VAL A 119 5.78 12.15 8.44
C VAL A 119 4.62 11.99 7.44
N ASN A 120 4.42 10.79 6.92
CA ASN A 120 3.41 10.51 5.89
C ASN A 120 2.14 9.84 6.44
N ALA A 121 1.96 9.75 7.77
CA ALA A 121 0.88 8.98 8.39
C ALA A 121 -0.50 9.43 7.90
N ASP A 122 -0.76 10.73 7.85
CA ASP A 122 -2.04 11.27 7.37
C ASP A 122 -2.30 10.92 5.91
N GLN A 123 -1.26 10.90 5.07
CA GLN A 123 -1.36 10.54 3.65
C GLN A 123 -1.62 9.04 3.47
N LEU A 124 -0.93 8.20 4.24
CA LEU A 124 -1.13 6.75 4.25
C LEU A 124 -2.55 6.38 4.71
N GLN A 125 -3.09 7.09 5.71
CA GLN A 125 -4.46 6.86 6.19
C GLN A 125 -5.53 7.44 5.24
N SER A 126 -5.21 8.50 4.51
CA SER A 126 -6.12 9.15 3.55
C SER A 126 -6.09 8.55 2.15
N LEU A 127 -5.29 7.49 1.92
CA LEU A 127 -5.41 6.62 0.75
C LEU A 127 -6.86 6.13 0.54
N TYR A 128 -7.63 6.02 1.62
CA TYR A 128 -9.08 5.91 1.56
C TYR A 128 -9.73 7.29 1.44
N ASN A 129 -10.01 7.69 0.21
CA ASN A 129 -11.15 8.55 -0.04
C ASN A 129 -12.14 7.79 -0.93
N PRO A 130 -13.33 7.40 -0.43
CA PRO A 130 -14.29 6.60 -1.20
C PRO A 130 -14.75 7.28 -2.49
N LYS A 131 -14.68 8.62 -2.59
CA LYS A 131 -14.88 9.34 -3.86
C LYS A 131 -13.73 9.08 -4.84
N PHE A 132 -12.49 9.14 -4.36
CA PHE A 132 -11.31 8.82 -5.18
C PHE A 132 -11.22 7.34 -5.54
N ASP A 133 -11.54 6.39 -4.64
CA ASP A 133 -11.53 4.96 -4.97
C ASP A 133 -12.57 4.64 -6.06
N LYS A 134 -13.79 5.17 -5.93
CA LYS A 134 -14.82 5.03 -6.98
C LYS A 134 -14.39 5.66 -8.30
N PHE A 135 -13.77 6.84 -8.25
CA PHE A 135 -13.24 7.53 -9.42
C PHE A 135 -12.13 6.72 -10.11
N TYR A 136 -11.10 6.31 -9.36
CA TYR A 136 -9.96 5.60 -9.89
C TYR A 136 -10.35 4.21 -10.39
N ARG A 137 -11.29 3.50 -9.75
CA ARG A 137 -11.86 2.26 -10.30
C ARG A 137 -12.51 2.47 -11.66
N GLY A 138 -13.39 3.47 -11.77
CA GLY A 138 -14.03 3.81 -13.05
C GLY A 138 -12.99 4.13 -14.13
N LEU A 139 -12.00 4.97 -13.78
CA LEU A 139 -10.89 5.32 -14.65
C LEU A 139 -10.09 4.09 -15.10
N PHE A 140 -9.74 3.17 -14.20
CA PHE A 140 -9.01 1.95 -14.52
C PHE A 140 -9.82 0.98 -15.37
N ASP A 141 -11.12 0.84 -15.12
CA ASP A 141 -12.01 0.02 -15.95
C ASP A 141 -12.13 0.58 -17.36
N ASP A 142 -12.13 1.91 -17.51
CA ASP A 142 -12.12 2.57 -18.82
C ASP A 142 -10.76 2.49 -19.53
N MET A 143 -9.64 2.58 -18.79
CA MET A 143 -8.30 2.31 -19.32
C MET A 143 -8.19 0.87 -19.84
N ARG A 144 -8.70 -0.11 -19.09
CA ARG A 144 -8.71 -1.53 -19.47
C ARG A 144 -9.55 -1.75 -20.74
N ARG A 145 -10.76 -1.18 -20.79
CA ARG A 145 -11.63 -1.22 -21.99
C ARG A 145 -10.98 -0.55 -23.21
N SER A 146 -10.16 0.46 -22.97
CA SER A 146 -9.47 1.22 -24.02
C SER A 146 -8.08 0.65 -24.39
N GLY A 147 -7.66 -0.46 -23.75
CA GLY A 147 -6.37 -1.10 -24.03
C GLY A 147 -5.14 -0.27 -23.62
N ILE A 148 -5.28 0.63 -22.65
CA ILE A 148 -4.17 1.45 -22.16
C ILE A 148 -3.21 0.58 -21.34
N ASN A 149 -1.92 0.67 -21.65
CA ASN A 149 -0.88 0.05 -20.84
C ASN A 149 -0.72 0.83 -19.54
N THR A 150 -1.18 0.27 -18.42
CA THR A 150 -1.09 0.89 -17.10
C THR A 150 0.32 0.97 -16.53
N SER A 151 1.30 0.31 -17.17
CA SER A 151 2.72 0.43 -16.83
C SER A 151 3.42 1.57 -17.61
N ASP A 152 2.74 2.18 -18.58
CA ASP A 152 3.22 3.36 -19.31
C ASP A 152 2.64 4.63 -18.67
N LYS A 153 3.49 5.33 -17.92
CA LYS A 153 3.12 6.55 -17.19
C LYS A 153 2.58 7.64 -18.12
N GLU A 154 3.14 7.78 -19.32
CA GLU A 154 2.73 8.84 -20.24
C GLU A 154 1.36 8.54 -20.87
N ALA A 155 1.11 7.26 -21.17
CA ALA A 155 -0.19 6.79 -21.65
C ALA A 155 -1.29 6.94 -20.57
N VAL A 156 -0.98 6.59 -19.32
CA VAL A 156 -1.88 6.75 -18.17
C VAL A 156 -2.20 8.22 -17.92
N ASP A 157 -1.19 9.10 -17.90
CA ASP A 157 -1.38 10.53 -17.68
C ASP A 157 -2.25 11.18 -18.77
N LYS A 158 -2.00 10.83 -20.04
CA LYS A 158 -2.77 11.36 -21.17
C LYS A 158 -4.22 10.90 -21.13
N PHE A 159 -4.45 9.62 -20.82
CA PHE A 159 -5.80 9.08 -20.69
C PHE A 159 -6.56 9.73 -19.53
N THR A 160 -5.90 9.87 -18.37
CA THR A 160 -6.49 10.47 -17.17
C THR A 160 -6.92 11.92 -17.41
N LYS A 161 -6.08 12.73 -18.08
CA LYS A 161 -6.43 14.10 -18.47
C LYS A 161 -7.62 14.15 -19.40
N ASN A 162 -7.67 13.25 -20.39
CA ASN A 162 -8.79 13.20 -21.32
C ASN A 162 -10.08 12.75 -20.63
N TYR A 163 -10.00 11.77 -19.74
CA TYR A 163 -11.11 11.27 -18.94
C TYR A 163 -11.73 12.38 -18.08
N LEU A 164 -10.90 13.18 -17.41
CA LEU A 164 -11.36 14.33 -16.62
C LEU A 164 -11.98 15.45 -17.48
N ASN A 165 -11.51 15.64 -18.71
CA ASN A 165 -12.11 16.61 -19.64
C ASN A 165 -13.49 16.16 -20.13
N VAL A 166 -13.71 14.85 -20.28
CA VAL A 166 -14.98 14.27 -20.72
C VAL A 166 -15.97 14.11 -19.56
N HIS A 167 -15.45 13.98 -18.33
CA HIS A 167 -16.23 13.85 -17.09
C HIS A 167 -15.91 14.98 -16.09
N PRO A 168 -16.15 16.25 -16.45
CA PRO A 168 -15.76 17.40 -15.63
C PRO A 168 -16.43 17.41 -14.23
N GLU A 169 -17.63 16.85 -14.12
CA GLU A 169 -18.35 16.68 -12.86
C GLU A 169 -17.62 15.77 -11.87
N LEU A 170 -16.91 14.74 -12.35
CA LEU A 170 -16.10 13.86 -11.51
C LEU A 170 -14.87 14.62 -10.98
N GLY A 171 -14.21 15.41 -11.83
CA GLY A 171 -13.11 16.28 -11.40
C GLY A 171 -13.53 17.28 -10.34
N ILE A 172 -14.71 17.89 -10.49
CA ILE A 172 -15.26 18.84 -9.50
C ILE A 172 -15.61 18.12 -8.19
N ASP A 173 -16.20 16.93 -8.25
CA ASP A 173 -16.62 16.16 -7.06
C ASP A 173 -15.43 15.61 -6.24
N LEU A 174 -14.29 15.35 -6.90
CA LEU A 174 -13.03 14.96 -6.25
C LEU A 174 -12.44 16.07 -5.35
N TYR A 175 -12.65 17.35 -5.69
CA TYR A 175 -12.10 18.51 -4.99
C TYR A 175 -13.15 19.30 -4.19
N LYS A 176 -14.40 18.85 -4.18
CA LYS A 176 -15.41 19.38 -3.26
C LYS A 176 -15.08 18.93 -1.85
N ASP A 177 -14.68 19.90 -1.05
CA ASP A 177 -14.44 19.76 0.37
C ASP A 177 -15.78 19.55 1.10
N ASP A 178 -16.03 18.34 1.60
CA ASP A 178 -17.23 18.02 2.39
C ASP A 178 -17.12 18.57 3.84
N SER A 179 -16.10 19.37 4.17
CA SER A 179 -15.92 19.95 5.51
C SER A 179 -16.87 21.12 5.86
N LYS A 180 -17.92 21.33 5.07
CA LYS A 180 -19.00 22.28 5.37
C LYS A 180 -20.37 21.66 5.09
N ASP A 181 -20.80 20.81 6.02
CA ASP A 181 -22.19 20.72 6.49
C ASP A 181 -22.21 20.17 7.93
#